data_AF-A0A351QAQ5-F1
#
_entry.id   AF-A0A351QAQ5-F1
#
_cell.length_a   1.000
_cell.length_b   1.000
_cell.length_c   1.000
_cell.angle_alpha   90.00
_cell.angle_beta   90.00
_cell.angle_gamma   90.00
#
_symmetry.space_group_name_H-M   'P 1'
#
loop_
_entity.id
_entity.type
_entity.pdbx_description
1 polymer ?
#
loop_
_entity_poly.entity_id
_entity_poly.type
_entity_poly.pdbx_seq_one_letter_code
_entity_poly.pdbx_strand_id
1 'polypeptide(L)'
;MEENKNRYQGELFFNRISKNQKHLKKWARKNRISCYRIYDKDIPEIPLCLDVYTFLPEFVENKIDAAKYNSELNSAISENGQKARELLAQEKQRTYARLYLYERPYEKPFEEEELWLKEMSLQTSKALEIPESNVIVKMRKRQREDDSGKRSQYKKTEESNSIKGIIFEQGQLFFVNLTDYIDTGIFFDHRPLRLKVRENCKGKRVLNLFCYTGSFSVYA
;
A
#
# COMPACT_ATOMS: atom_id res chain seq x y z
N MET A 1 -15.85 23.28 17.15
CA MET A 1 -16.71 22.09 16.87
C MET A 1 -16.08 21.17 15.84
N GLU A 2 -15.63 21.67 14.68
CA GLU A 2 -14.98 20.85 13.63
C GLU A 2 -13.66 20.18 14.10
N GLU A 3 -12.84 20.88 14.89
CA GLU A 3 -11.58 20.34 15.44
C GLU A 3 -11.81 19.11 16.35
N ASN A 4 -12.82 19.19 17.23
CA ASN A 4 -13.23 18.05 18.07
C ASN A 4 -13.73 16.86 17.24
N LYS A 5 -14.42 17.13 16.12
CA LYS A 5 -14.89 16.08 15.20
C LYS A 5 -13.74 15.41 14.46
N ASN A 6 -12.79 16.19 13.93
CA ASN A 6 -11.61 15.65 13.24
C ASN A 6 -10.79 14.76 14.17
N ARG A 7 -10.55 15.22 15.40
CA ARG A 7 -9.85 14.43 16.42
C ARG A 7 -10.59 13.15 16.78
N TYR A 8 -11.91 13.23 16.99
CA TYR A 8 -12.73 12.05 17.27
C TYR A 8 -12.67 11.02 16.15
N GLN A 9 -12.84 11.44 14.88
CA GLN A 9 -12.70 10.55 13.74
C GLN A 9 -11.27 10.01 13.60
N GLY A 10 -10.26 10.81 13.94
CA GLY A 10 -8.86 10.40 13.97
C GLY A 10 -8.62 9.27 14.97
N GLU A 11 -9.18 9.37 16.17
CA GLU A 11 -9.12 8.33 17.20
C GLU A 11 -9.82 7.04 16.76
N LEU A 12 -10.99 7.14 16.13
CA LEU A 12 -11.68 5.98 15.54
C LEU A 12 -10.84 5.31 14.45
N PHE A 13 -10.24 6.11 13.57
CA PHE A 13 -9.38 5.62 12.49
C PHE A 13 -8.14 4.92 13.03
N PHE A 14 -7.43 5.55 13.98
CA PHE A 14 -6.27 4.99 14.66
C PHE A 14 -6.57 3.63 15.29
N ASN A 15 -7.65 3.55 16.06
CA ASN A 15 -8.05 2.32 16.73
C ASN A 15 -8.34 1.20 15.74
N ARG A 16 -9.04 1.52 14.64
CA ARG A 16 -9.37 0.55 13.60
C ARG A 16 -8.11 0.05 12.87
N ILE A 17 -7.22 0.95 12.45
CA ILE A 17 -5.95 0.59 11.80
C ILE A 17 -5.11 -0.26 12.74
N SER A 18 -4.96 0.13 14.00
CA SER A 18 -4.14 -0.58 14.99
C SER A 18 -4.64 -2.01 15.21
N LYS A 19 -5.96 -2.20 15.30
CA LYS A 19 -6.58 -3.52 15.36
C LYS A 19 -6.30 -4.33 14.09
N ASN A 20 -6.56 -3.75 12.92
CA ASN A 20 -6.35 -4.43 11.64
C ASN A 20 -4.86 -4.80 11.45
N GLN A 21 -3.93 -3.93 11.82
CA GLN A 21 -2.48 -4.12 11.69
C GLN A 21 -2.02 -5.34 12.48
N LYS A 22 -2.50 -5.51 13.71
CA LYS A 22 -2.15 -6.67 14.56
C LYS A 22 -2.48 -8.01 13.89
N HIS A 23 -3.58 -8.06 13.14
CA HIS A 23 -4.04 -9.27 12.46
C HIS A 23 -3.43 -9.41 11.06
N LEU A 24 -3.53 -8.38 10.24
CA LEU A 24 -3.10 -8.40 8.84
C LEU A 24 -1.60 -8.48 8.68
N LYS A 25 -0.80 -7.86 9.58
CA LYS A 25 0.66 -8.00 9.54
C LYS A 25 1.10 -9.45 9.74
N LYS A 26 0.46 -10.17 10.67
CA LYS A 26 0.73 -11.60 10.89
C LYS A 26 0.30 -12.44 9.70
N TRP A 27 -0.89 -12.18 9.16
CA TRP A 27 -1.39 -12.84 7.95
C TRP A 27 -0.46 -12.61 6.76
N ALA A 28 -0.03 -11.36 6.51
CA ALA A 28 0.83 -10.99 5.39
C ALA A 28 2.18 -11.72 5.48
N ARG A 29 2.79 -11.77 6.67
CA ARG A 29 4.03 -12.54 6.89
C ARG A 29 3.85 -14.02 6.64
N LYS A 30 2.82 -14.64 7.21
CA LYS A 30 2.50 -16.07 6.99
C LYS A 30 2.31 -16.37 5.50
N ASN A 31 1.71 -15.45 4.76
CA ASN A 31 1.44 -15.58 3.33
C ASN A 31 2.55 -15.02 2.42
N ARG A 32 3.69 -14.58 2.98
CA ARG A 32 4.83 -14.06 2.21
C ARG A 32 4.45 -12.84 1.34
N ILE A 33 3.74 -11.90 1.92
CA ILE A 33 3.23 -10.69 1.25
C ILE A 33 3.77 -9.45 1.98
N SER A 34 4.28 -8.47 1.25
CA SER A 34 4.73 -7.18 1.79
C SER A 34 3.86 -5.99 1.37
N CYS A 35 2.76 -6.23 0.65
CA CYS A 35 1.80 -5.19 0.27
C CYS A 35 0.34 -5.66 0.40
N TYR A 36 -0.50 -4.88 1.07
CA TYR A 36 -1.88 -5.24 1.35
C TYR A 36 -2.72 -4.01 1.73
N ARG A 37 -4.03 -4.12 1.57
CA ARG A 37 -4.98 -3.14 2.10
C ARG A 37 -5.26 -3.43 3.57
N ILE A 38 -5.15 -2.40 4.41
CA ILE A 38 -5.38 -2.51 5.85
C ILE A 38 -6.71 -1.87 6.28
N TYR A 39 -7.25 -0.95 5.49
CA TYR A 39 -8.52 -0.28 5.74
C TYR A 39 -9.22 0.01 4.41
N ASP A 40 -10.52 -0.29 4.31
CA ASP A 40 -11.34 -0.03 3.13
C ASP A 40 -12.73 0.44 3.53
N LYS A 41 -12.87 1.74 3.82
CA LYS A 41 -14.12 2.35 4.29
C LYS A 41 -14.77 1.57 5.44
N ASP A 42 -13.96 1.02 6.35
CA ASP A 42 -14.47 0.19 7.46
C ASP A 42 -15.43 0.97 8.37
N ILE A 43 -15.32 2.31 8.38
CA ILE A 43 -16.13 3.22 9.19
C ILE A 43 -16.87 4.18 8.23
N PRO A 44 -18.21 4.27 8.28
CA PRO A 44 -19.01 5.07 7.33
C PRO A 44 -18.56 6.53 7.23
N GLU A 45 -18.25 7.18 8.35
CA GLU A 45 -17.84 8.59 8.39
C GLU A 45 -16.38 8.84 7.97
N ILE A 46 -15.59 7.78 7.75
CA ILE A 46 -14.20 7.86 7.30
C ILE A 46 -14.09 7.11 5.95
N PRO A 47 -14.44 7.75 4.83
CA PRO A 47 -14.45 7.13 3.50
C PRO A 47 -13.04 7.05 2.89
N LEU A 48 -12.10 6.51 3.65
CA LEU A 48 -10.71 6.30 3.23
C LEU A 48 -10.45 4.87 2.80
N CYS A 49 -9.38 4.72 2.02
CA CYS A 49 -8.71 3.47 1.74
C CYS A 49 -7.27 3.62 2.20
N LEU A 50 -6.71 2.59 2.83
CA LEU A 50 -5.31 2.59 3.25
C LEU A 50 -4.62 1.31 2.76
N ASP A 51 -3.66 1.51 1.87
CA ASP A 51 -2.78 0.46 1.37
C ASP A 51 -1.41 0.57 2.05
N VAL A 52 -0.83 -0.56 2.43
CA VAL A 52 0.52 -0.64 3.01
C VAL A 52 1.46 -1.29 1.99
N TYR A 53 2.65 -0.71 1.83
CA TYR A 53 3.72 -1.22 0.98
C TYR A 53 5.03 -1.23 1.78
N THR A 54 5.63 -2.40 1.94
CA THR A 54 6.95 -2.54 2.54
C THR A 54 7.94 -2.93 1.44
N PHE A 55 8.83 -2.00 1.07
CA PHE A 55 9.88 -2.24 0.07
C PHE A 55 10.94 -3.16 0.63
N LEU A 56 11.50 -4.06 -0.16
CA LEU A 56 12.67 -4.83 0.21
C LEU A 56 13.88 -3.92 0.46
N PRO A 57 14.83 -4.33 1.33
CA PRO A 57 16.09 -3.63 1.48
C PRO A 57 16.85 -3.53 0.14
N GLU A 58 17.64 -2.47 -0.02
CA GLU A 58 18.38 -2.20 -1.27
C GLU A 58 19.36 -3.30 -1.66
N PHE A 59 19.92 -4.03 -0.68
CA PHE A 59 20.83 -5.15 -0.94
C PHE A 59 20.13 -6.41 -1.48
N VAL A 60 18.79 -6.42 -1.56
CA VAL A 60 18.03 -7.57 -2.08
C VAL A 60 17.83 -7.39 -3.58
N GLU A 61 18.64 -8.09 -4.38
CA GLU A 61 18.66 -7.94 -5.83
C GLU A 61 17.74 -8.92 -6.56
N ASN A 62 17.51 -10.11 -5.99
CA ASN A 62 16.78 -11.19 -6.66
C ASN A 62 15.89 -12.00 -5.71
N LYS A 63 15.15 -12.95 -6.28
CA LYS A 63 14.17 -13.79 -5.56
C LYS A 63 14.81 -14.66 -4.48
N ILE A 64 16.06 -15.10 -4.68
CA ILE A 64 16.79 -15.94 -3.73
C ILE A 64 17.16 -15.10 -2.51
N ASP A 65 17.69 -13.89 -2.71
CA ASP A 65 18.04 -12.98 -1.63
C ASP A 65 16.81 -12.55 -0.85
N ALA A 66 15.70 -12.29 -1.53
CA ALA A 66 14.42 -11.98 -0.88
C ALA A 66 13.93 -13.15 -0.01
N ALA A 67 14.07 -14.40 -0.48
CA ALA A 67 13.69 -15.57 0.29
C ALA A 67 14.57 -15.75 1.53
N LYS A 68 15.90 -15.58 1.39
CA LYS A 68 16.87 -15.62 2.51
C LYS A 68 16.57 -14.54 3.54
N TYR A 69 16.40 -13.30 3.09
CA TYR A 69 16.07 -12.15 3.95
C TYR A 69 14.79 -12.40 4.76
N ASN A 70 13.73 -12.86 4.11
CA ASN A 70 12.47 -13.17 4.80
C ASN A 70 12.62 -14.32 5.80
N SER A 71 13.43 -15.33 5.47
CA SER A 71 13.70 -16.44 6.40
C SER A 71 14.44 -15.96 7.64
N GLU A 72 15.48 -15.14 7.46
CA GLU A 72 16.25 -14.54 8.56
C GLU A 72 15.39 -13.64 9.44
N LEU A 73 14.57 -12.78 8.82
CA LEU A 73 13.63 -11.90 9.53
C LEU A 73 12.66 -12.72 10.40
N ASN A 74 12.10 -13.81 9.86
CA ASN A 74 11.17 -14.65 10.61
C ASN A 74 11.86 -15.40 11.76
N SER A 75 13.11 -15.84 11.58
CA SER A 75 13.91 -16.45 12.66
C SER A 75 14.14 -15.45 13.78
N ALA A 76 14.64 -14.26 13.44
CA ALA A 76 14.90 -13.20 14.41
C ALA A 76 13.63 -12.80 15.18
N ILE A 77 12.49 -12.66 14.49
CA ILE A 77 11.20 -12.38 15.14
C ILE A 77 10.82 -13.49 16.13
N SER A 78 11.06 -14.75 15.78
CA SER A 78 10.73 -15.89 16.65
C SER A 78 11.61 -15.94 17.91
N GLU A 79 12.87 -15.53 17.79
CA GLU A 79 13.82 -15.42 18.91
C GLU A 79 13.49 -14.26 19.86
N ASN A 80 12.66 -13.29 19.44
CA ASN A 80 12.25 -12.12 20.24
C ASN A 80 13.41 -11.30 20.84
N GLY A 81 14.59 -11.35 20.21
CA GLY A 81 15.81 -10.68 20.66
C GLY A 81 16.02 -9.27 20.12
N GLN A 82 17.19 -8.70 20.40
CA GLN A 82 17.60 -7.37 19.94
C GLN A 82 17.62 -7.27 18.40
N LYS A 83 18.14 -8.29 17.72
CA LYS A 83 18.16 -8.39 16.25
C LYS A 83 16.75 -8.24 15.65
N ALA A 84 15.74 -8.82 16.30
CA ALA A 84 14.35 -8.69 15.86
C ALA A 84 13.88 -7.23 15.88
N ARG A 85 14.19 -6.51 16.95
CA ARG A 85 13.82 -5.10 17.14
C ARG A 85 14.48 -4.22 16.08
N GLU A 86 15.75 -4.45 15.80
CA GLU A 86 16.51 -3.72 14.78
C GLU A 86 15.96 -3.96 13.37
N LEU A 87 15.73 -5.22 12.98
CA LEU A 87 15.17 -5.53 11.66
C LEU A 87 13.74 -4.99 11.50
N LEU A 88 12.92 -5.02 12.56
CA LEU A 88 11.58 -4.44 12.55
C LEU A 88 11.60 -2.90 12.48
N ALA A 89 12.57 -2.26 13.13
CA ALA A 89 12.77 -0.81 13.02
C ALA A 89 13.16 -0.42 11.58
N GLN A 90 14.10 -1.17 10.97
CA GLN A 90 14.47 -0.98 9.56
C GLN A 90 13.28 -1.24 8.62
N GLU A 91 12.47 -2.28 8.89
CA GLU A 91 11.23 -2.56 8.14
C GLU A 91 10.27 -1.37 8.13
N LYS A 92 10.10 -0.68 9.28
CA LYS A 92 9.25 0.51 9.39
C LYS A 92 9.76 1.69 8.56
N GLN A 93 11.07 1.89 8.49
CA GLN A 93 11.68 2.96 7.68
C GLN A 93 11.44 2.79 6.18
N ARG A 94 11.32 1.55 5.71
CA ARG A 94 11.00 1.19 4.31
C ARG A 94 9.54 0.81 4.09
N THR A 95 8.67 1.09 5.06
CA THR A 95 7.23 0.88 4.95
C THR A 95 6.54 2.20 4.67
N TYR A 96 5.69 2.18 3.65
CA TYR A 96 4.89 3.29 3.17
C TYR A 96 3.42 2.97 3.27
N ALA A 97 2.64 4.01 3.51
CA ALA A 97 1.18 3.97 3.56
C ALA A 97 0.63 4.85 2.45
N ARG A 98 -0.34 4.36 1.68
CA ARG A 98 -1.03 5.16 0.67
C ARG A 98 -2.49 5.32 1.07
N LEU A 99 -2.86 6.55 1.40
CA LEU A 99 -4.22 6.95 1.76
C LEU A 99 -4.96 7.45 0.52
N TYR A 100 -6.17 6.95 0.32
CA TYR A 100 -7.06 7.39 -0.75
C TYR A 100 -8.36 7.88 -0.16
N LEU A 101 -8.76 9.09 -0.54
CA LEU A 101 -10.10 9.57 -0.29
C LEU A 101 -11.02 9.15 -1.43
N TYR A 102 -12.10 8.44 -1.08
CA TYR A 102 -13.17 8.16 -2.00
C TYR A 102 -14.08 9.39 -2.18
N GLU A 103 -14.74 9.45 -3.34
CA GLU A 103 -15.72 10.48 -3.63
C GLU A 103 -16.83 10.48 -2.56
N ARG A 104 -17.08 11.67 -2.01
CA ARG A 104 -18.18 11.93 -1.07
C ARG A 104 -19.38 12.47 -1.85
N PRO A 105 -20.61 12.22 -1.40
CA PRO A 105 -21.81 12.75 -2.06
C PRO A 105 -22.00 14.26 -1.86
N TYR A 106 -21.16 14.91 -1.05
CA TYR A 106 -21.16 16.34 -0.77
C TYR A 106 -19.75 16.91 -0.92
N GLU A 107 -19.66 18.17 -1.31
CA GLU A 107 -18.40 18.91 -1.34
C GLU A 107 -18.09 19.50 0.04
N LYS A 108 -16.81 19.47 0.42
CA LYS A 108 -16.29 20.19 1.59
C LYS A 108 -15.36 21.31 1.11
N PRO A 109 -15.24 22.41 1.88
CA PRO A 109 -14.17 23.39 1.65
C PRO A 109 -12.81 22.69 1.62
N PHE A 110 -11.98 23.08 0.66
CA PHE A 110 -10.67 22.45 0.42
C PHE A 110 -9.79 22.44 1.67
N GLU A 111 -9.75 23.56 2.40
CA GLU A 111 -8.94 23.72 3.61
C GLU A 111 -9.38 22.78 4.74
N GLU A 112 -10.69 22.62 4.95
CA GLU A 112 -11.22 21.67 5.94
C GLU A 112 -10.86 20.22 5.61
N GLU A 113 -10.95 19.87 4.32
CA GLU A 113 -10.59 18.53 3.85
C GLU A 113 -9.09 18.28 4.00
N GLU A 114 -8.26 19.27 3.70
CA GLU A 114 -6.81 19.19 3.88
C GLU A 114 -6.44 19.00 5.35
N LEU A 115 -7.05 19.76 6.27
CA LEU A 115 -6.84 19.60 7.71
C LEU A 115 -7.28 18.22 8.22
N TRP A 116 -8.44 17.74 7.74
CA TRP A 116 -8.92 16.41 8.08
C TRP A 116 -7.99 15.30 7.57
N LEU A 117 -7.51 15.41 6.32
CA LEU A 117 -6.56 14.46 5.74
C LEU A 117 -5.20 14.48 6.45
N LYS A 118 -4.73 15.64 6.90
CA LYS A 118 -3.52 15.77 7.73
C LYS A 118 -3.68 15.00 9.04
N GLU A 119 -4.83 15.14 9.72
CA GLU A 119 -5.13 14.38 10.94
C GLU A 119 -5.15 12.87 10.66
N MET A 120 -5.84 12.42 9.61
CA MET A 120 -5.89 10.99 9.23
C MET A 120 -4.50 10.43 8.86
N SER A 121 -3.66 11.25 8.23
CA SER A 121 -2.26 10.92 7.90
C SER A 121 -1.43 10.71 9.16
N LEU A 122 -1.53 11.63 10.13
CA LEU A 122 -0.86 11.55 11.42
C LEU A 122 -1.27 10.28 12.19
N GLN A 123 -2.58 9.99 12.22
CA GLN A 123 -3.09 8.78 12.88
C GLN A 123 -2.63 7.50 12.17
N THR A 124 -2.48 7.53 10.85
CA THR A 124 -1.91 6.42 10.07
C THR A 124 -0.45 6.17 10.42
N SER A 125 0.37 7.23 10.45
CA SER A 125 1.79 7.16 10.84
C SER A 125 1.94 6.56 12.24
N LYS A 126 1.16 7.05 13.20
CA LYS A 126 1.15 6.54 14.59
C LYS A 126 0.73 5.08 14.67
N ALA A 127 -0.37 4.70 14.04
CA ALA A 127 -0.91 3.34 14.11
C ALA A 127 0.00 2.29 13.44
N LEU A 128 0.70 2.68 12.38
CA LEU A 128 1.65 1.80 11.67
C LEU A 128 3.08 1.89 12.23
N GLU A 129 3.35 2.89 13.08
CA GLU A 129 4.67 3.24 13.62
C GLU A 129 5.70 3.46 12.51
N ILE A 130 5.32 4.23 11.48
CA ILE A 130 6.16 4.60 10.33
C ILE A 130 6.39 6.12 10.31
N PRO A 131 7.46 6.62 9.66
CA PRO A 131 7.68 8.04 9.49
C PRO A 131 6.47 8.74 8.83
N GLU A 132 6.14 9.95 9.26
CA GLU A 132 5.06 10.74 8.64
C GLU A 132 5.34 11.00 7.15
N SER A 133 6.62 11.17 6.78
CA SER A 133 7.06 11.31 5.38
C SER A 133 6.74 10.09 4.50
N ASN A 134 6.44 8.93 5.11
CA ASN A 134 6.10 7.70 4.41
C ASN A 134 4.58 7.51 4.24
N VAL A 135 3.75 8.44 4.72
CA VAL A 135 2.30 8.44 4.49
C VAL A 135 1.98 9.33 3.30
N ILE A 136 1.56 8.70 2.20
CA ILE A 136 1.25 9.34 0.92
C ILE A 136 -0.25 9.51 0.81
N VAL A 137 -0.73 10.74 0.78
CA VAL A 137 -2.15 11.05 0.58
C VAL A 137 -2.42 11.29 -0.90
N LYS A 138 -3.41 10.59 -1.46
CA LYS A 138 -3.88 10.77 -2.83
C LYS A 138 -5.38 11.06 -2.84
N MET A 139 -5.75 12.17 -3.46
CA MET A 139 -7.15 12.50 -3.74
C MET A 139 -7.53 11.94 -5.09
N ARG A 140 -8.56 11.08 -5.13
CA ARG A 140 -9.08 10.55 -6.40
C ARG A 140 -10.13 11.53 -6.93
N LYS A 141 -9.71 12.55 -7.70
CA LYS A 141 -10.67 13.35 -8.48
C LYS A 141 -11.14 12.51 -9.67
N ARG A 142 -12.45 12.42 -9.87
CA ARG A 142 -13.03 11.79 -11.06
C ARG A 142 -12.51 12.55 -12.28
N GLN A 143 -11.94 11.84 -13.24
CA GLN A 143 -11.64 12.44 -14.54
C GLN A 143 -12.98 12.82 -15.16
N ARG A 144 -13.33 14.11 -15.12
CA ARG A 144 -14.38 14.64 -15.99
C ARG A 144 -13.84 14.50 -17.41
N GLU A 145 -14.65 13.93 -18.30
CA GLU A 145 -14.37 13.98 -19.73
C GLU A 145 -14.21 15.46 -20.10
N ASP A 146 -13.16 15.79 -20.84
CA ASP A 146 -13.14 17.07 -21.54
C ASP A 146 -14.23 17.05 -22.62
N ASP A 147 -14.71 18.22 -23.05
CA ASP A 147 -15.71 18.38 -24.13
C ASP A 147 -15.25 17.78 -25.49
N SER A 148 -14.08 17.14 -25.53
CA SER A 148 -13.48 16.48 -26.69
C SER A 148 -13.48 14.94 -26.61
N GLY A 149 -14.07 14.35 -25.55
CA GLY A 149 -14.16 12.89 -25.38
C GLY A 149 -12.80 12.19 -25.21
N LYS A 150 -11.72 12.93 -24.92
CA LYS A 150 -10.40 12.37 -24.67
C LYS A 150 -10.23 12.14 -23.18
N ARG A 151 -10.08 10.86 -22.82
CA ARG A 151 -9.62 10.49 -21.47
C ARG A 151 -8.25 11.11 -21.25
N SER A 152 -8.15 12.05 -20.32
CA SER A 152 -6.88 12.67 -19.94
C SER A 152 -5.90 11.58 -19.51
N GLN A 153 -4.95 11.30 -20.39
CA GLN A 153 -3.93 10.28 -20.18
C GLN A 153 -2.91 10.81 -19.18
N TYR A 154 -2.58 9.96 -18.20
CA TYR A 154 -1.71 10.19 -17.04
C TYR A 154 -0.69 11.34 -17.19
N LYS A 155 -1.01 12.52 -16.65
CA LYS A 155 -0.01 13.57 -16.40
C LYS A 155 0.80 13.18 -15.17
N LYS A 156 2.10 12.95 -15.36
CA LYS A 156 3.09 12.82 -14.29
C LYS A 156 2.99 14.09 -13.43
N THR A 157 2.77 13.94 -12.13
CA THR A 157 2.79 15.09 -11.21
C THR A 157 4.25 15.51 -11.06
N GLU A 158 4.63 16.66 -11.61
CA GLU A 158 5.94 17.28 -11.40
C GLU A 158 6.02 17.76 -9.93
N GLU A 159 7.19 17.62 -9.29
CA GLU A 159 7.50 18.07 -7.91
C GLU A 159 7.19 17.14 -6.70
N SER A 160 7.41 15.83 -6.82
CA SER A 160 7.64 15.00 -5.62
C SER A 160 8.79 14.03 -5.85
N ASN A 161 9.71 13.94 -4.88
CA ASN A 161 10.72 12.88 -4.84
C ASN A 161 10.01 11.54 -5.02
N SER A 162 10.30 10.88 -6.13
CA SER A 162 9.50 9.74 -6.54
C SER A 162 9.74 8.56 -5.61
N ILE A 163 8.67 8.06 -4.99
CA ILE A 163 8.74 6.94 -4.05
C ILE A 163 8.47 5.66 -4.84
N LYS A 164 9.55 4.93 -5.12
CA LYS A 164 9.53 3.65 -5.85
C LYS A 164 10.35 2.62 -5.12
N GLY A 165 10.01 1.36 -5.32
CA GLY A 165 10.76 0.27 -4.72
C GLY A 165 10.25 -1.09 -5.13
N ILE A 166 10.93 -2.13 -4.66
CA ILE A 166 10.56 -3.51 -4.94
C ILE A 166 9.78 -4.06 -3.76
N ILE A 167 8.59 -4.60 -4.00
CA ILE A 167 7.81 -5.35 -3.01
C ILE A 167 7.89 -6.85 -3.28
N PHE A 168 7.58 -7.63 -2.26
CA PHE A 168 7.56 -9.07 -2.31
C PHE A 168 6.13 -9.61 -2.19
N GLU A 169 5.77 -10.52 -3.09
CA GLU A 169 4.48 -11.20 -3.06
C GLU A 169 4.65 -12.66 -3.46
N GLN A 170 4.48 -13.57 -2.51
CA GLN A 170 4.38 -15.02 -2.71
C GLN A 170 5.49 -15.59 -3.60
N GLY A 171 6.73 -15.17 -3.37
CA GLY A 171 7.90 -15.63 -4.11
C GLY A 171 8.24 -14.81 -5.36
N GLN A 172 7.45 -13.75 -5.66
CA GLN A 172 7.68 -12.85 -6.78
C GLN A 172 8.08 -11.47 -6.29
N LEU A 173 8.81 -10.77 -7.16
CA LEU A 173 9.24 -9.40 -6.95
C LEU A 173 8.47 -8.49 -7.90
N PHE A 174 7.99 -7.36 -7.38
CA PHE A 174 7.29 -6.37 -8.18
C PHE A 174 7.87 -5.00 -7.91
N PHE A 175 8.22 -4.29 -8.97
CA PHE A 175 8.55 -2.88 -8.89
C PHE A 175 7.27 -2.06 -8.83
N VAL A 176 7.13 -1.21 -7.82
CA VAL A 176 5.97 -0.34 -7.60
C VAL A 176 6.38 1.12 -7.54
N ASN A 177 5.45 2.00 -7.89
CA ASN A 177 5.62 3.45 -7.85
C ASN A 177 4.43 4.06 -7.13
N LEU A 178 4.66 4.63 -5.95
CA LEU A 178 3.58 5.08 -5.07
C LEU A 178 3.12 6.52 -5.38
N THR A 179 3.91 7.28 -6.14
CA THR A 179 3.73 8.72 -6.32
C THR A 179 3.36 9.14 -7.73
N ASP A 180 4.05 8.62 -8.76
CA ASP A 180 4.04 9.24 -10.10
C ASP A 180 2.76 8.93 -10.90
N TYR A 181 2.07 7.85 -10.54
CA TYR A 181 0.91 7.34 -11.26
C TYR A 181 -0.30 7.22 -10.33
N ILE A 182 -1.50 7.12 -10.92
CA ILE A 182 -2.75 6.90 -10.17
C ILE A 182 -2.72 5.52 -9.50
N ASP A 183 -2.24 4.50 -10.21
CA ASP A 183 -2.09 3.13 -9.73
C ASP A 183 -0.62 2.84 -9.41
N THR A 184 -0.37 1.91 -8.49
CA THR A 184 0.99 1.68 -7.96
C THR A 184 1.83 0.69 -8.76
N GLY A 185 1.26 0.05 -9.77
CA GLY A 185 1.92 -1.02 -10.52
C GLY A 185 1.50 -2.43 -10.12
N ILE A 186 0.69 -2.61 -9.07
CA ILE A 186 0.13 -3.93 -8.70
C ILE A 186 -1.25 -3.78 -8.04
N PHE A 187 -2.20 -4.64 -8.42
CA PHE A 187 -3.54 -4.68 -7.82
C PHE A 187 -3.64 -5.84 -6.83
N PHE A 188 -3.97 -5.54 -5.57
CA PHE A 188 -4.02 -6.53 -4.49
C PHE A 188 -5.17 -7.52 -4.65
N ASP A 189 -6.33 -7.05 -5.11
CA ASP A 189 -7.55 -7.85 -5.27
C ASP A 189 -7.37 -9.01 -6.25
N HIS A 190 -6.43 -8.85 -7.19
CA HIS A 190 -6.10 -9.87 -8.19
C HIS A 190 -5.11 -10.93 -7.69
N ARG A 191 -4.62 -10.84 -6.45
CA ARG A 191 -3.65 -11.80 -5.90
C ARG A 191 -4.14 -13.26 -5.95
N PRO A 192 -5.39 -13.59 -5.57
CA PRO A 192 -5.89 -14.96 -5.71
C PRO A 192 -5.90 -15.45 -7.17
N LEU A 193 -6.19 -14.57 -8.12
CA LEU A 193 -6.16 -14.93 -9.54
C LEU A 193 -4.73 -15.13 -10.04
N ARG A 194 -3.75 -14.34 -9.57
CA ARG A 194 -2.33 -14.52 -9.91
C ARG A 194 -1.83 -15.90 -9.47
N LEU A 195 -2.21 -16.33 -8.26
CA LEU A 195 -1.93 -17.68 -7.78
C LEU A 195 -2.55 -18.76 -8.67
N LYS A 196 -3.83 -18.62 -9.02
CA LYS A 196 -4.50 -19.56 -9.93
C LYS A 196 -3.78 -19.66 -11.27
N VAL A 197 -3.28 -18.54 -11.82
CA VAL A 197 -2.48 -18.57 -13.06
C VAL A 197 -1.22 -19.42 -12.88
N ARG A 198 -0.44 -19.19 -11.82
CA ARG A 198 0.77 -19.97 -11.51
C ARG A 198 0.48 -21.47 -11.37
N GLU A 199 -0.61 -21.83 -10.70
CA GLU A 199 -0.99 -23.23 -10.50
C GLU A 199 -1.35 -23.94 -11.81
N ASN A 200 -1.83 -23.19 -12.82
CA ASN A 200 -2.40 -23.75 -14.04
C ASN A 200 -1.54 -23.55 -15.31
N CYS A 201 -0.44 -22.80 -15.23
CA CYS A 201 0.38 -22.42 -16.39
C CYS A 201 1.56 -23.37 -16.69
N LYS A 202 1.91 -24.29 -15.77
CA LYS A 202 3.10 -25.14 -15.92
C LYS A 202 3.09 -25.89 -17.25
N GLY A 203 4.14 -25.70 -18.05
CA GLY A 203 4.30 -26.34 -19.37
C GLY A 203 3.42 -25.74 -20.48
N LYS A 204 2.73 -24.62 -20.23
CA LYS A 204 1.85 -23.97 -21.21
C LYS A 204 2.44 -22.66 -21.72
N ARG A 205 1.99 -22.25 -22.90
CA ARG A 205 2.22 -20.90 -23.43
C ARG A 205 1.09 -20.00 -22.94
N VAL A 206 1.43 -18.95 -22.21
CA VAL A 206 0.45 -18.00 -21.65
C VAL A 206 0.51 -16.69 -22.43
N LEU A 207 -0.65 -16.23 -22.92
CA LEU A 207 -0.82 -14.91 -23.50
C LEU A 207 -1.56 -14.02 -22.49
N ASN A 208 -0.92 -12.91 -22.09
CA ASN A 208 -1.49 -11.95 -21.16
C ASN A 208 -1.82 -10.65 -21.90
N LEU A 209 -3.09 -10.47 -22.27
CA LEU A 209 -3.59 -9.26 -22.94
C LEU A 209 -4.03 -8.22 -21.91
N PHE A 210 -3.91 -6.93 -22.25
CA PHE A 210 -4.18 -5.82 -21.32
C PHE A 210 -3.39 -5.96 -20.00
N CYS A 211 -2.12 -6.35 -20.13
CA CYS A 211 -1.31 -6.86 -19.04
C CYS A 211 -0.92 -5.82 -17.98
N TYR A 212 -1.13 -4.53 -18.23
CA TYR A 212 -0.66 -3.42 -17.40
C TYR A 212 0.86 -3.56 -17.16
N THR A 213 1.29 -3.78 -15.92
CA THR A 213 2.70 -4.03 -15.53
C THR A 213 3.11 -5.51 -15.64
N GLY A 214 2.26 -6.37 -16.21
CA GLY A 214 2.58 -7.78 -16.45
C GLY A 214 2.51 -8.67 -15.22
N SER A 215 1.81 -8.26 -14.15
CA SER A 215 1.82 -9.02 -12.87
C SER A 215 1.36 -10.49 -12.99
N PHE A 216 0.44 -10.81 -13.89
CA PHE A 216 0.07 -12.20 -14.21
C PHE A 216 1.16 -12.96 -14.97
N SER A 217 1.87 -12.29 -15.89
CA SER A 217 2.99 -12.89 -16.63
C SER A 217 4.15 -13.26 -15.72
N VAL A 218 4.38 -12.51 -14.63
CA VAL A 218 5.40 -12.82 -13.62
C VAL A 218 5.03 -14.08 -12.82
N TYR A 219 3.74 -14.39 -12.69
CA TYR A 219 3.25 -15.60 -12.01
C TYR A 219 3.16 -16.82 -12.93
N ALA A 220 2.97 -16.60 -14.24
CA ALA A 220 2.93 -17.64 -15.26
C ALA A 220 4.31 -18.27 -15.51
#